data_AF-A0A5B8V886-F1
#
_entry.id   AF-A0A5B8V886-F1
#
_cell.length_a   1.000
_cell.length_b   1.000
_cell.length_c   1.000
_cell.angle_alpha   90.00
_cell.angle_beta   90.00
_cell.angle_gamma   90.00
#
_symmetry.space_group_name_H-M   'P 1'
#
loop_
_entity.id
_entity.type
_entity.pdbx_description
1 polymer ?
#
loop_
_entity_poly.entity_id
_entity_poly.type
_entity_poly.pdbx_seq_one_letter_code
_entity_poly.pdbx_strand_id
1 'polypeptide(L)'
;MRVFITAATIEEWMPAFLEIDTLYTSESNRLKVMFHQGGVGMLANAVALTKLVYEEKPDLILQVGIAGCFDKNTALGNVVVIKEEVLGNTGVEEDGKWKDIFDLKLEKPGYPPFEKKRLPNHHLEKYNLLKLDEVSAITVNEVSTKEERIQQLVKKYNPVIESMEGAALHYVCREMNVPFMQMRSVSNYIGERDKTKWEIKLAIDNLNKGILNYVDKLYKIG
;
A
#
# COMPACT_ATOMS: atom_id res chain seq x y z
N MET A 1 5.38 21.64 4.08
CA MET A 1 5.14 20.28 3.56
C MET A 1 3.81 19.75 4.09
N ARG A 2 2.90 19.42 3.18
CA ARG A 2 1.56 18.87 3.42
C ARG A 2 1.62 17.36 3.19
N VAL A 3 1.49 16.59 4.27
CA VAL A 3 1.56 15.13 4.23
C VAL A 3 0.18 14.57 4.52
N PHE A 4 -0.29 13.65 3.68
CA PHE A 4 -1.54 12.94 3.91
C PHE A 4 -1.27 11.49 4.25
N ILE A 5 -1.77 11.05 5.40
CA ILE A 5 -1.79 9.65 5.80
C ILE A 5 -3.16 9.10 5.42
N THR A 6 -3.18 8.13 4.52
CA THR A 6 -4.42 7.56 4.00
C THR A 6 -4.47 6.05 4.23
N ALA A 7 -5.63 5.51 4.55
CA ALA A 7 -5.84 4.07 4.65
C ALA A 7 -7.20 3.67 4.06
N ALA A 8 -7.45 2.37 3.93
CA ALA A 8 -8.72 1.86 3.43
C ALA A 8 -9.83 2.15 4.44
N THR A 9 -9.55 1.92 5.73
CA THR A 9 -10.48 2.20 6.83
C THR A 9 -9.82 3.11 7.88
N ILE A 10 -10.67 3.81 8.63
CA ILE A 10 -10.21 4.70 9.71
C ILE A 10 -9.45 3.91 10.80
N GLU A 11 -9.87 2.68 11.08
CA GLU A 11 -9.28 1.83 12.13
C GLU A 11 -7.78 1.56 11.93
N GLU A 12 -7.29 1.60 10.68
CA GLU A 12 -5.89 1.33 10.37
C GLU A 12 -4.94 2.43 10.85
N TRP A 13 -5.36 3.70 10.85
CA TRP A 13 -4.53 4.85 11.28
C TRP A 13 -5.05 5.57 12.54
N MET A 14 -6.26 5.24 13.02
CA MET A 14 -6.87 5.91 14.17
C MET A 14 -5.97 5.93 15.42
N PRO A 15 -5.26 4.85 15.80
CA PRO A 15 -4.36 4.90 16.95
C PRO A 15 -3.26 5.96 16.79
N ALA A 16 -2.63 6.06 15.61
CA ALA A 16 -1.64 7.11 15.35
C ALA A 16 -2.27 8.51 15.37
N PHE A 17 -3.49 8.69 14.86
CA PHE A 17 -4.19 9.98 14.95
C PHE A 17 -4.42 10.43 16.40
N LEU A 18 -4.72 9.50 17.31
CA LEU A 18 -4.94 9.83 18.73
C LEU A 18 -3.64 10.17 19.48
N GLU A 19 -2.52 9.59 19.04
CA GLU A 19 -1.22 9.72 19.73
C GLU A 19 -0.27 10.73 19.07
N ILE A 20 -0.56 11.19 17.85
CA ILE A 20 0.31 12.11 17.11
C ILE A 20 0.46 13.44 17.84
N ASP A 21 1.69 13.96 17.86
CA ASP A 21 1.99 15.29 18.41
C ASP A 21 1.23 16.38 17.64
N THR A 22 0.54 17.27 18.36
CA THR A 22 -0.20 18.40 17.78
C THR A 22 0.71 19.35 17.02
N LEU A 23 2.00 19.33 17.34
CA LEU A 23 3.05 19.98 16.56
C LEU A 23 2.95 19.65 15.07
N TYR A 24 2.69 18.40 14.71
CA TYR A 24 2.68 17.95 13.31
C TYR A 24 1.35 18.18 12.59
N THR A 25 0.25 18.43 13.32
CA THR A 25 -1.09 18.53 12.74
C THR A 25 -1.60 19.97 12.67
N SER A 26 -1.23 20.83 13.64
CA SER A 26 -1.77 22.19 13.73
C SER A 26 -0.74 23.28 14.02
N GLU A 27 0.32 23.02 14.79
CA GLU A 27 1.19 24.10 15.30
C GLU A 27 2.39 24.41 14.40
N SER A 28 2.85 23.44 13.61
CA SER A 28 4.01 23.59 12.73
C SER A 28 3.66 24.25 11.40
N ASN A 29 4.43 25.28 11.02
CA ASN A 29 4.37 25.87 9.68
C ASN A 29 5.16 25.08 8.62
N ARG A 30 6.05 24.16 9.04
CA ARG A 30 6.92 23.40 8.10
C ARG A 30 6.34 22.05 7.68
N LEU A 31 5.60 21.41 8.55
CA LEU A 31 5.00 20.08 8.35
C LEU A 31 3.57 20.13 8.85
N LYS A 32 2.63 19.74 7.99
CA LYS A 32 1.23 19.58 8.33
C LYS A 32 0.75 18.21 7.89
N VAL A 33 0.46 17.34 8.86
CA VAL A 33 -0.04 15.99 8.67
C VAL A 33 -1.57 16.01 8.74
N MET A 34 -2.20 15.39 7.74
CA MET A 34 -3.66 15.22 7.66
C MET A 34 -3.97 13.74 7.44
N PHE A 35 -5.11 13.30 7.96
CA PHE A 35 -5.56 11.91 7.82
C PHE A 35 -6.74 11.83 6.85
N HIS A 36 -6.77 10.76 6.07
CA HIS A 36 -7.72 10.56 5.00
C HIS A 36 -8.17 9.08 4.95
N GLN A 37 -9.41 8.86 4.52
CA GLN A 37 -9.94 7.52 4.28
C GLN A 37 -10.18 7.33 2.78
N GLY A 38 -9.48 6.37 2.18
CA GLY A 38 -9.61 6.05 0.76
C GLY A 38 -10.71 5.03 0.43
N GLY A 39 -11.15 4.23 1.40
CA GLY A 39 -12.11 3.15 1.18
C GLY A 39 -11.43 1.86 0.68
N VAL A 40 -12.13 0.73 0.87
CA VAL A 40 -11.63 -0.62 0.57
C VAL A 40 -11.68 -0.90 -0.93
N GLY A 41 -10.62 -1.51 -1.46
CA GLY A 41 -10.51 -1.91 -2.86
C GLY A 41 -10.07 -0.78 -3.79
N MET A 42 -9.65 -1.15 -5.01
CA MET A 42 -9.04 -0.21 -5.95
C MET A 42 -9.97 0.92 -6.40
N LEU A 43 -11.28 0.64 -6.59
CA LEU A 43 -12.23 1.62 -7.12
C LEU A 43 -12.43 2.80 -6.17
N ALA A 44 -12.77 2.53 -4.92
CA ALA A 44 -12.99 3.57 -3.92
C ALA A 44 -11.69 4.36 -3.68
N ASN A 45 -10.58 3.63 -3.51
CA ASN A 45 -9.29 4.24 -3.22
C ASN A 45 -8.82 5.14 -4.37
N ALA A 46 -8.95 4.71 -5.63
CA ALA A 46 -8.56 5.52 -6.78
C ALA A 46 -9.37 6.83 -6.88
N VAL A 47 -10.69 6.77 -6.66
CA VAL A 47 -11.55 7.97 -6.66
C VAL A 47 -11.17 8.93 -5.53
N ALA A 48 -11.01 8.41 -4.32
CA ALA A 48 -10.68 9.22 -3.15
C ALA A 48 -9.30 9.86 -3.26
N LEU A 49 -8.28 9.10 -3.68
CA LEU A 49 -6.93 9.61 -3.92
C LEU A 49 -6.90 10.66 -5.02
N THR A 50 -7.64 10.46 -6.11
CA THR A 50 -7.70 11.44 -7.20
C THR A 50 -8.28 12.76 -6.69
N LYS A 51 -9.40 12.72 -5.95
CA LYS A 51 -9.99 13.91 -5.32
C LYS A 51 -9.00 14.59 -4.38
N LEU A 52 -8.38 13.80 -3.50
CA LEU A 52 -7.37 14.29 -2.56
C LEU A 52 -6.24 15.04 -3.29
N VAL A 53 -5.70 14.47 -4.36
CA VAL A 53 -4.62 15.11 -5.13
C VAL A 53 -5.08 16.42 -5.77
N TYR A 54 -6.27 16.46 -6.36
CA TYR A 54 -6.79 17.64 -7.04
C TYR A 54 -7.18 18.77 -6.07
N GLU A 55 -7.85 18.44 -4.97
CA GLU A 55 -8.38 19.40 -4.01
C GLU A 55 -7.29 19.89 -3.05
N GLU A 56 -6.48 18.97 -2.53
CA GLU A 56 -5.55 19.26 -1.45
C GLU A 56 -4.10 19.43 -1.90
N LYS A 57 -3.72 18.99 -3.11
CA LYS A 57 -2.36 19.15 -3.66
C LYS A 57 -1.26 18.76 -2.64
N PRO A 58 -1.24 17.50 -2.20
CA PRO A 58 -0.30 17.03 -1.18
C PRO A 58 1.15 17.06 -1.68
N ASP A 59 2.09 17.36 -0.78
CA ASP A 59 3.53 17.24 -1.06
C ASP A 59 4.02 15.78 -0.92
N LEU A 60 3.29 14.97 -0.15
CA LEU A 60 3.55 13.54 0.06
C LEU A 60 2.26 12.83 0.48
N ILE A 61 1.99 11.65 -0.10
CA ILE A 61 0.94 10.73 0.37
C ILE A 61 1.58 9.47 0.96
N LEU A 62 1.22 9.13 2.20
CA LEU A 62 1.57 7.88 2.85
C LEU A 62 0.33 7.00 2.92
N GLN A 63 0.24 5.95 2.10
CA GLN A 63 -0.80 4.94 2.26
C GLN A 63 -0.35 3.93 3.32
N VAL A 64 -1.17 3.74 4.34
CA VAL A 64 -0.92 2.81 5.44
C VAL A 64 -2.02 1.77 5.47
N GLY A 65 -1.69 0.57 5.93
CA GLY A 65 -2.70 -0.45 6.19
C GLY A 65 -2.10 -1.79 6.55
N ILE A 66 -2.98 -2.77 6.77
CA ILE A 66 -2.56 -4.17 6.93
C ILE A 66 -2.52 -4.87 5.57
N ALA A 67 -1.87 -6.03 5.53
CA ALA A 67 -1.80 -6.84 4.33
C ALA A 67 -1.51 -8.32 4.65
N GLY A 68 -1.86 -9.20 3.72
CA GLY A 68 -1.54 -10.63 3.82
C GLY A 68 -0.16 -10.92 3.21
N CYS A 69 0.54 -11.94 3.70
CA CYS A 69 1.88 -12.32 3.23
C CYS A 69 1.90 -13.70 2.56
N PHE A 70 2.57 -13.83 1.42
CA PHE A 70 2.80 -15.11 0.74
C PHE A 70 3.94 -15.91 1.39
N ASP A 71 4.92 -15.23 2.01
CA ASP A 71 6.03 -15.87 2.69
C ASP A 71 5.70 -16.17 4.17
N LYS A 72 5.64 -17.45 4.49
CA LYS A 72 5.34 -17.95 5.85
C LYS A 72 6.48 -17.74 6.85
N ASN A 73 7.67 -17.34 6.40
CA ASN A 73 8.80 -17.03 7.29
C ASN A 73 8.80 -15.56 7.74
N THR A 74 8.05 -14.69 7.05
CA THR A 74 7.89 -13.29 7.45
C THR A 74 7.01 -13.23 8.69
N ALA A 75 7.53 -12.66 9.78
CA ALA A 75 6.78 -12.54 11.03
C ALA A 75 5.51 -11.71 10.87
N LEU A 76 4.41 -12.16 11.48
CA LEU A 76 3.19 -11.35 11.61
C LEU A 76 3.50 -10.10 12.44
N GLY A 77 2.90 -8.98 12.05
CA GLY A 77 3.19 -7.65 12.57
C GLY A 77 4.45 -6.99 12.02
N ASN A 78 5.21 -7.66 11.13
CA ASN A 78 6.33 -7.01 10.46
C ASN A 78 5.83 -5.86 9.58
N VAL A 79 6.52 -4.72 9.63
CA VAL A 79 6.17 -3.52 8.87
C VAL A 79 7.16 -3.34 7.72
N VAL A 80 6.65 -3.20 6.52
CA VAL A 80 7.43 -3.09 5.28
C VAL A 80 6.97 -1.90 4.46
N VAL A 81 7.79 -1.51 3.49
CA VAL A 81 7.40 -0.55 2.45
C VAL A 81 7.33 -1.22 1.08
N ILE A 82 6.41 -0.75 0.25
CA ILE A 82 6.16 -1.36 -1.05
C ILE A 82 6.95 -0.63 -2.14
N LYS A 83 7.89 -1.34 -2.77
CA LYS A 83 8.73 -0.80 -3.85
C LYS A 83 8.07 -0.88 -5.22
N GLU A 84 7.14 -1.80 -5.40
CA GLU A 84 6.37 -1.95 -6.63
C GLU A 84 5.09 -2.73 -6.39
N GLU A 85 4.03 -2.34 -7.11
CA GLU A 85 2.73 -3.00 -7.11
C GLU A 85 2.45 -3.67 -8.46
N VAL A 86 1.61 -4.70 -8.42
CA VAL A 86 1.08 -5.40 -9.59
C VAL A 86 -0.44 -5.53 -9.48
N LEU A 87 -1.15 -5.39 -10.60
CA LEU A 87 -2.57 -5.70 -10.69
C LEU A 87 -2.77 -7.22 -10.67
N GLY A 88 -3.25 -7.75 -9.55
CA GLY A 88 -3.29 -9.19 -9.32
C GLY A 88 -4.50 -9.90 -9.91
N ASN A 89 -5.59 -9.18 -10.14
CA ASN A 89 -6.82 -9.78 -10.64
C ASN A 89 -7.47 -8.96 -11.77
N THR A 90 -6.66 -8.23 -12.55
CA THR A 90 -7.10 -7.54 -13.77
C THR A 90 -6.63 -8.33 -15.00
N GLY A 91 -7.55 -9.09 -15.59
CA GLY A 91 -7.24 -10.05 -16.64
C GLY A 91 -8.32 -11.12 -16.75
N VAL A 92 -7.95 -12.28 -17.26
CA VAL A 92 -8.86 -13.41 -17.45
C VAL A 92 -8.19 -14.72 -17.01
N GLU A 93 -9.00 -15.62 -16.46
CA GLU A 93 -8.64 -17.03 -16.30
C GLU A 93 -9.37 -17.86 -17.36
N GLU A 94 -8.60 -18.49 -18.25
CA GLU A 94 -9.11 -19.34 -19.34
C GLU A 94 -8.34 -20.66 -19.32
N ASP A 95 -9.06 -21.78 -19.38
CA ASP A 95 -8.48 -23.13 -19.37
C ASP A 95 -7.51 -23.37 -18.20
N GLY A 96 -7.84 -22.83 -17.01
CA GLY A 96 -7.01 -22.91 -15.80
C GLY A 96 -5.72 -22.09 -15.85
N LYS A 97 -5.60 -21.15 -16.80
CA LYS A 97 -4.42 -20.30 -16.97
C LYS A 97 -4.77 -18.83 -16.77
N TRP A 98 -4.04 -18.18 -15.88
CA TRP A 98 -4.14 -16.75 -15.64
C TRP A 98 -3.39 -15.91 -16.69
N LYS A 99 -4.12 -15.05 -17.41
CA LYS A 99 -3.58 -14.04 -18.33
C LYS A 99 -3.93 -12.65 -17.82
N ASP A 100 -2.94 -11.77 -17.73
CA ASP A 100 -3.20 -10.37 -17.35
C ASP A 100 -3.47 -9.49 -18.56
N ILE A 101 -3.84 -8.24 -18.32
CA ILE A 101 -4.08 -7.24 -19.37
C ILE A 101 -2.92 -7.07 -20.37
N PHE A 102 -1.67 -7.36 -19.96
CA PHE A 102 -0.52 -7.27 -20.84
C PHE A 102 -0.39 -8.51 -21.72
N ASP A 103 -0.65 -9.70 -21.19
CA ASP A 103 -0.71 -10.93 -22.00
C ASP A 103 -1.85 -10.89 -23.02
N LEU A 104 -2.97 -10.25 -22.64
CA LEU A 104 -4.12 -10.01 -23.49
C LEU A 104 -3.90 -8.88 -24.51
N LYS A 105 -2.77 -8.14 -24.43
CA LYS A 105 -2.47 -6.95 -25.24
C LYS A 105 -3.52 -5.84 -25.12
N LEU A 106 -4.24 -5.79 -24.01
CA LEU A 106 -5.16 -4.70 -23.66
C LEU A 106 -4.40 -3.48 -23.12
N GLU A 107 -3.22 -3.71 -22.56
CA GLU A 107 -2.29 -2.67 -22.12
C GLU A 107 -0.87 -2.94 -22.66
N LYS A 108 -0.14 -1.87 -22.97
CA LYS A 108 1.24 -1.96 -23.47
C LYS A 108 2.24 -1.95 -22.30
N PRO A 109 3.11 -2.96 -22.17
CA PRO A 109 4.15 -2.93 -21.16
C PRO A 109 5.03 -1.68 -21.27
N GLY A 110 5.27 -1.02 -20.14
CA GLY A 110 6.08 0.19 -20.03
C GLY A 110 5.39 1.49 -20.47
N TYR A 111 4.10 1.44 -20.81
CA TYR A 111 3.33 2.67 -21.00
C TYR A 111 2.96 3.25 -19.63
N PRO A 112 3.18 4.56 -19.37
CA PRO A 112 2.83 5.18 -18.10
C PRO A 112 1.37 4.92 -17.68
N PRO A 113 1.11 4.64 -16.39
CA PRO A 113 2.04 4.73 -15.26
C PRO A 113 2.77 3.40 -15.00
N PHE A 114 2.81 2.47 -15.95
CA PHE A 114 3.52 1.20 -15.79
C PHE A 114 4.98 1.30 -16.25
N GLU A 115 5.86 0.60 -15.54
CA GLU A 115 7.18 0.24 -16.03
C GLU A 115 7.26 -1.28 -16.19
N LYS A 116 7.57 -1.72 -17.42
CA LYS A 116 7.35 -3.12 -17.83
C LYS A 116 5.89 -3.50 -17.54
N LYS A 117 5.61 -4.32 -16.54
CA LYS A 117 4.25 -4.74 -16.15
C LYS A 117 3.91 -4.37 -14.70
N ARG A 118 4.62 -3.40 -14.13
CA ARG A 118 4.59 -3.08 -12.69
C ARG A 118 4.40 -1.59 -12.46
N LEU A 119 4.02 -1.23 -11.24
CA LEU A 119 3.89 0.14 -10.76
C LEU A 119 4.97 0.41 -9.69
N PRO A 120 6.22 0.74 -10.07
CA PRO A 120 7.29 0.99 -9.11
C PRO A 120 7.10 2.30 -8.34
N ASN A 121 7.70 2.38 -7.14
CA ASN A 121 7.81 3.59 -6.35
C ASN A 121 9.26 4.08 -6.32
N HIS A 122 9.54 5.13 -7.11
CA HIS A 122 10.88 5.73 -7.23
C HIS A 122 11.21 6.72 -6.11
N HIS A 123 10.29 6.93 -5.18
CA HIS A 123 10.46 7.88 -4.07
C HIS A 123 11.03 7.21 -2.82
N LEU A 124 11.17 5.88 -2.77
CA LEU A 124 11.62 5.18 -1.57
C LEU A 124 13.03 5.56 -1.11
N GLU A 125 13.98 5.82 -2.02
CA GLU A 125 15.33 6.27 -1.62
C GLU A 125 15.28 7.53 -0.76
N LYS A 126 14.35 8.45 -1.09
CA LYS A 126 14.16 9.71 -0.38
C LYS A 126 13.27 9.57 0.86
N TYR A 127 12.23 8.75 0.79
CA TYR A 127 11.15 8.74 1.80
C TYR A 127 11.12 7.46 2.67
N ASN A 128 11.92 6.42 2.42
CA ASN A 128 12.06 5.27 3.33
C ASN A 128 12.98 5.61 4.52
N LEU A 129 12.61 6.63 5.30
CA LEU A 129 13.43 7.20 6.36
C LEU A 129 13.72 6.23 7.51
N LEU A 130 12.82 5.27 7.71
CA LEU A 130 12.94 4.25 8.75
C LEU A 130 13.79 3.06 8.31
N LYS A 131 14.21 2.99 7.03
CA LYS A 131 14.95 1.86 6.45
C LYS A 131 14.20 0.53 6.65
N LEU A 132 12.90 0.55 6.41
CA LEU A 132 12.06 -0.65 6.44
C LEU A 132 12.35 -1.52 5.21
N ASP A 133 12.09 -2.82 5.33
CA ASP A 133 12.28 -3.76 4.22
C ASP A 133 11.42 -3.37 3.01
N GLU A 134 12.04 -3.41 1.83
CA GLU A 134 11.41 -3.04 0.55
C GLU A 134 10.95 -4.27 -0.23
N VAL A 135 9.63 -4.45 -0.31
CA VAL A 135 9.03 -5.67 -0.89
C VAL A 135 8.13 -5.37 -2.09
N SER A 136 7.94 -6.38 -2.94
CA SER A 136 6.94 -6.36 -4.01
C SER A 136 5.56 -6.71 -3.45
N ALA A 137 4.53 -6.06 -3.96
CA ALA A 137 3.15 -6.35 -3.59
C ALA A 137 2.27 -6.61 -4.82
N ILE A 138 1.13 -7.22 -4.54
CA ILE A 138 0.05 -7.44 -5.48
C ILE A 138 -1.24 -6.86 -4.88
N THR A 139 -2.02 -6.21 -5.72
CA THR A 139 -3.31 -5.67 -5.35
C THR A 139 -4.44 -6.46 -6.00
N VAL A 140 -5.43 -6.86 -5.21
CA VAL A 140 -6.57 -7.65 -5.65
C VAL A 140 -7.89 -7.02 -5.19
N ASN A 141 -8.98 -7.26 -5.91
CA ASN A 141 -10.33 -6.95 -5.45
C ASN A 141 -11.06 -8.16 -4.83
N GLU A 142 -10.44 -9.34 -4.88
CA GLU A 142 -10.92 -10.58 -4.26
C GLU A 142 -9.74 -11.24 -3.56
N VAL A 143 -9.84 -11.42 -2.24
CA VAL A 143 -8.76 -12.00 -1.42
C VAL A 143 -8.44 -13.43 -1.90
N SER A 144 -7.17 -13.72 -2.11
CA SER A 144 -6.73 -15.02 -2.59
C SER A 144 -6.89 -16.10 -1.52
N THR A 145 -7.72 -17.10 -1.80
CA THR A 145 -8.01 -18.21 -0.87
C THR A 145 -7.76 -19.60 -1.46
N LYS A 146 -7.92 -19.77 -2.78
CA LYS A 146 -7.67 -21.04 -3.47
C LYS A 146 -6.19 -21.24 -3.72
N GLU A 147 -5.67 -22.41 -3.38
CA GLU A 147 -4.24 -22.74 -3.52
C GLU A 147 -3.74 -22.59 -4.96
N GLU A 148 -4.50 -23.08 -5.94
CA GLU A 148 -4.16 -22.95 -7.36
C GLU A 148 -4.00 -21.49 -7.78
N ARG A 149 -4.92 -20.62 -7.32
CA ARG A 149 -4.86 -19.18 -7.60
C ARG A 149 -3.62 -18.55 -6.97
N ILE A 150 -3.33 -18.88 -5.72
CA ILE A 150 -2.14 -18.42 -5.00
C ILE A 150 -0.87 -18.81 -5.77
N GLN A 151 -0.78 -20.07 -6.22
CA GLN A 151 0.36 -20.56 -7.00
C GLN A 151 0.49 -19.85 -8.36
N GLN A 152 -0.61 -19.57 -9.05
CA GLN A 152 -0.59 -18.78 -10.30
C GLN A 152 -0.01 -17.38 -10.05
N LEU A 153 -0.44 -16.69 -8.99
CA LEU A 153 0.04 -15.35 -8.64
C LEU A 153 1.52 -15.35 -8.26
N VAL A 154 1.93 -16.29 -7.39
CA VAL A 154 3.34 -16.44 -6.97
C VAL A 154 4.24 -16.72 -8.16
N LYS A 155 3.86 -17.70 -9.00
CA LYS A 155 4.65 -18.07 -10.19
C LYS A 155 4.83 -16.90 -11.15
N LYS A 156 3.78 -16.09 -11.34
CA LYS A 156 3.78 -15.03 -12.36
C LYS A 156 4.41 -13.73 -11.86
N TYR A 157 4.17 -13.36 -10.61
CA TYR A 157 4.51 -12.03 -10.11
C TYR A 157 5.53 -12.04 -8.98
N ASN A 158 5.75 -13.19 -8.34
CA ASN A 158 6.58 -13.33 -7.15
C ASN A 158 6.35 -12.20 -6.11
N PRO A 159 5.10 -11.96 -5.68
CA PRO A 159 4.80 -10.94 -4.69
C PRO A 159 5.14 -11.44 -3.28
N VAL A 160 5.52 -10.53 -2.39
CA VAL A 160 5.67 -10.83 -0.96
C VAL A 160 4.36 -10.61 -0.23
N ILE A 161 3.63 -9.55 -0.59
CA ILE A 161 2.42 -9.12 0.10
C ILE A 161 1.23 -8.98 -0.86
N GLU A 162 0.01 -9.30 -0.38
CA GLU A 162 -1.27 -8.99 -1.03
C GLU A 162 -2.05 -7.93 -0.23
N SER A 163 -2.53 -6.90 -0.92
CA SER A 163 -3.47 -5.91 -0.38
C SER A 163 -4.62 -5.64 -1.36
N MET A 164 -5.55 -4.74 -1.01
CA MET A 164 -6.69 -4.41 -1.87
C MET A 164 -6.63 -2.98 -2.47
N GLU A 165 -5.68 -2.14 -2.06
CA GLU A 165 -5.63 -0.72 -2.43
C GLU A 165 -4.28 -0.25 -2.99
N GLY A 166 -3.20 -1.00 -2.82
CA GLY A 166 -1.84 -0.49 -3.07
C GLY A 166 -1.59 -0.01 -4.49
N ALA A 167 -2.04 -0.79 -5.48
CA ALA A 167 -1.91 -0.41 -6.88
C ALA A 167 -2.66 0.89 -7.22
N ALA A 168 -3.76 1.20 -6.54
CA ALA A 168 -4.48 2.46 -6.76
C ALA A 168 -3.65 3.68 -6.32
N LEU A 169 -2.93 3.58 -5.20
CA LEU A 169 -1.97 4.62 -4.77
C LEU A 169 -0.89 4.80 -5.81
N HIS A 170 -0.19 3.71 -6.16
CA HIS A 170 0.92 3.78 -7.09
C HIS A 170 0.45 4.34 -8.45
N TYR A 171 -0.70 3.89 -8.96
CA TYR A 171 -1.24 4.37 -10.23
C TYR A 171 -1.55 5.87 -10.19
N VAL A 172 -2.37 6.32 -9.23
CA VAL A 172 -2.80 7.73 -9.13
C VAL A 172 -1.60 8.66 -8.89
N CYS A 173 -0.72 8.31 -7.95
CA CYS A 173 0.39 9.19 -7.59
C CYS A 173 1.43 9.29 -8.72
N ARG A 174 1.65 8.21 -9.48
CA ARG A 174 2.52 8.25 -10.66
C ARG A 174 1.93 9.07 -11.80
N GLU A 175 0.65 8.88 -12.11
CA GLU A 175 -0.05 9.68 -13.14
C GLU A 175 -0.04 11.18 -12.80
N MET A 176 -0.24 11.50 -11.53
CA MET A 176 -0.36 12.87 -11.05
C MET A 176 0.98 13.49 -10.60
N ASN A 177 2.09 12.73 -10.71
CA ASN A 177 3.44 13.13 -10.27
C ASN A 177 3.48 13.64 -8.81
N VAL A 178 2.83 12.91 -7.91
CA VAL A 178 2.79 13.20 -6.47
C VAL A 178 3.72 12.22 -5.75
N PRO A 179 4.68 12.70 -4.93
CA PRO A 179 5.51 11.82 -4.11
C PRO A 179 4.65 10.95 -3.18
N PHE A 180 4.99 9.67 -3.06
CA PHE A 180 4.22 8.74 -2.24
C PHE A 180 5.07 7.63 -1.61
N MET A 181 4.54 7.03 -0.56
CA MET A 181 5.05 5.79 0.05
C MET A 181 3.87 4.93 0.49
N GLN A 182 4.01 3.61 0.40
CA GLN A 182 3.05 2.65 0.93
C GLN A 182 3.73 1.86 2.05
N MET A 183 3.14 1.89 3.24
CA MET A 183 3.59 1.14 4.41
C MET A 183 2.55 0.10 4.77
N ARG A 184 2.95 -1.17 4.88
CA ARG A 184 2.04 -2.26 5.22
C ARG A 184 2.57 -3.07 6.39
N SER A 185 1.66 -3.51 7.26
CA SER A 185 1.94 -4.43 8.35
C SER A 185 1.30 -5.79 8.09
N VAL A 186 2.04 -6.88 8.28
CA VAL A 186 1.57 -8.23 7.94
C VAL A 186 0.55 -8.72 8.99
N SER A 187 -0.71 -8.91 8.61
CA SER A 187 -1.77 -9.37 9.53
C SER A 187 -2.00 -10.87 9.50
N ASN A 188 -1.74 -11.52 8.37
CA ASN A 188 -2.02 -12.94 8.17
C ASN A 188 -1.21 -13.49 6.99
N TYR A 189 -1.17 -14.81 6.85
CA TYR A 189 -0.67 -15.45 5.64
C TYR A 189 -1.80 -15.64 4.62
N ILE A 190 -1.45 -15.58 3.33
CA ILE A 190 -2.40 -15.79 2.24
C ILE A 190 -2.93 -17.23 2.25
N GLY A 191 -4.23 -17.37 2.00
CA GLY A 191 -4.96 -18.65 2.11
C GLY A 191 -5.44 -19.02 3.51
N GLU A 192 -4.94 -18.41 4.59
CA GLU A 192 -5.42 -18.69 5.95
C GLU A 192 -6.79 -18.06 6.20
N ARG A 193 -7.80 -18.90 6.49
CA ARG A 193 -9.19 -18.48 6.71
C ARG A 193 -9.66 -18.65 8.13
N ASP A 194 -8.88 -19.35 8.96
CA ASP A 194 -9.05 -19.33 10.39
C ASP A 194 -8.64 -17.95 10.92
N LYS A 195 -9.63 -17.08 11.10
CA LYS A 195 -9.46 -15.71 11.59
C LYS A 195 -8.81 -15.66 12.98
N THR A 196 -8.84 -16.76 13.76
CA THR A 196 -8.20 -16.79 15.08
C THR A 196 -6.68 -16.76 14.99
N LYS A 197 -6.10 -17.10 13.83
CA LYS A 197 -4.66 -17.02 13.56
C LYS A 197 -4.24 -15.69 12.93
N TRP A 198 -5.18 -14.78 12.73
CA TRP A 198 -4.88 -13.46 12.19
C TRP A 198 -4.47 -12.54 13.33
N GLU A 199 -3.33 -11.90 13.17
CA GLU A 199 -2.73 -11.00 14.15
C GLU A 199 -3.06 -9.54 13.80
N ILE A 200 -4.36 -9.25 13.59
CA ILE A 200 -4.82 -7.90 13.17
C ILE A 200 -4.39 -6.84 14.18
N LYS A 201 -4.61 -7.10 15.48
CA LYS A 201 -4.28 -6.13 16.53
C LYS A 201 -2.78 -5.83 16.54
N LEU A 202 -1.94 -6.88 16.53
CA LEU A 202 -0.49 -6.73 16.47
C LEU A 202 -0.06 -5.94 15.23
N ALA A 203 -0.65 -6.25 14.07
CA ALA A 203 -0.34 -5.58 12.82
C ALA A 203 -0.68 -4.08 12.86
N ILE A 204 -1.88 -3.72 13.36
CA ILE A 204 -2.32 -2.33 13.54
C ILE A 204 -1.43 -1.61 14.57
N ASP A 205 -1.14 -2.22 15.71
CA ASP A 205 -0.29 -1.63 16.75
C ASP A 205 1.11 -1.29 16.20
N ASN A 206 1.72 -2.23 15.46
CA ASN A 206 3.04 -2.03 14.86
C ASN A 206 3.01 -1.02 13.72
N LEU A 207 1.96 -1.04 12.88
CA LEU A 207 1.76 -0.05 11.82
C LEU A 207 1.71 1.36 12.40
N ASN A 208 0.92 1.58 13.44
CA ASN A 208 0.75 2.91 14.04
C ASN A 208 2.01 3.41 14.74
N LYS A 209 2.77 2.53 15.42
CA LYS A 209 4.12 2.86 15.90
C LYS A 209 5.04 3.28 14.74
N GLY A 210 4.97 2.57 13.61
CA GLY A 210 5.70 2.90 12.38
C GLY A 210 5.34 4.30 11.86
N ILE A 211 4.05 4.64 11.83
CA ILE A 211 3.54 5.95 11.42
C ILE A 211 4.12 7.07 12.30
N LEU A 212 3.99 6.94 13.63
CA LEU A 212 4.46 7.96 14.57
C LEU A 212 5.97 8.20 14.45
N ASN A 213 6.76 7.11 14.41
CA ASN A 213 8.21 7.17 14.21
C ASN A 213 8.58 7.80 12.86
N TYR A 214 7.80 7.50 11.82
CA TYR A 214 8.03 8.06 10.49
C TYR A 214 7.80 9.57 10.46
N VAL A 215 6.70 10.04 11.02
CA VAL A 215 6.36 11.48 11.06
C VAL A 215 7.42 12.26 11.85
N ASP A 216 7.83 11.76 13.02
CA ASP A 216 8.89 12.38 13.84
C ASP A 216 10.21 12.48 13.05
N LYS A 217 10.59 11.42 12.34
CA LYS A 217 11.81 11.42 11.53
C LYS A 217 11.71 12.34 10.33
N LEU A 218 10.56 12.38 9.67
CA LEU A 218 10.26 13.28 8.55
C LEU A 218 10.36 14.74 8.98
N TYR A 219 9.89 15.06 10.18
CA TYR A 219 10.01 16.39 10.77
C TYR A 219 11.47 16.76 11.06
N LYS A 220 12.29 15.83 11.58
CA LYS A 220 13.69 16.11 11.95
C LYS A 220 14.61 16.39 10.76
N ILE A 221 14.27 15.93 9.56
CA ILE A 221 15.09 16.13 8.35
C ILE A 221 14.67 17.34 7.51
N GLY A 222 13.53 17.97 7.82
CA GLY A 222 12.98 19.13 7.10
C GLY A 222 12.99 20.39 7.94
#